data_AF-A0A7C5KFE3-F1
#
_entry.id   AF-A0A7C5KFE3-F1
#
_cell.length_a   1.000
_cell.length_b   1.000
_cell.length_c   1.000
_cell.angle_alpha   90.00
_cell.angle_beta   90.00
_cell.angle_gamma   90.00
#
_symmetry.space_group_name_H-M   'P 1'
#
loop_
_entity.id
_entity.type
_entity.pdbx_description
1 polymer ?
#
loop_
_entity_poly.entity_id
_entity_poly.type
_entity_poly.pdbx_seq_one_letter_code
_entity_poly.pdbx_strand_id
1 'polypeptide(L)'
;MTSSRSSRFSDWFLLAWLGLVLFLPRTWEGSASSDALRYMEAAREMTVTGDWVTPRLGGDPYFKKPPLFFWAMAASVSIFGDHPFSYRLVVGLAALASLLLLAGLGKQVWDGETGLLSALALGTFVLFLRVASSCRFSVPLVMLHILALRLALDRRPTTAKRLGFWAALAAGVLLKGPIGLLPFGVLLVYAFLAGDSSFLRKKAFWLGGPFLFLLLAGAWGLAMWVRHGDAWVQGAFGELAMRFSQPKLAKAHYFTSLLRFY
;
A
#
# COMPACT_ATOMS: atom_id res chain seq x y z
N MET A 1 35.84 -9.50 -18.67
CA MET A 1 34.62 -9.82 -17.88
C MET A 1 34.49 -8.93 -16.63
N THR A 2 34.48 -7.60 -16.78
CA THR A 2 34.46 -6.62 -15.66
C THR A 2 33.28 -5.64 -15.72
N SER A 3 32.38 -5.73 -16.73
CA SER A 3 31.31 -4.74 -16.95
C SER A 3 30.04 -4.93 -16.09
N SER A 4 29.91 -6.02 -15.33
CA SER A 4 28.61 -6.34 -14.70
C SER A 4 28.30 -5.57 -13.41
N ARG A 5 29.27 -4.91 -12.78
CA ARG A 5 29.08 -4.23 -11.49
C ARG A 5 28.73 -2.74 -11.66
N SER A 6 29.27 -2.09 -12.68
CA SER A 6 29.00 -0.68 -12.99
C SER A 6 27.59 -0.48 -13.56
N SER A 7 27.10 -1.39 -14.41
CA SER A 7 25.72 -1.33 -14.93
C SER A 7 24.68 -1.43 -13.81
N ARG A 8 24.89 -2.33 -12.85
CA ARG A 8 23.95 -2.56 -11.75
C ARG A 8 23.77 -1.33 -10.85
N PHE A 9 24.84 -0.61 -10.52
CA PHE A 9 24.72 0.63 -9.72
C PHE A 9 24.01 1.71 -10.52
N SER A 10 24.31 1.80 -11.83
CA SER A 10 23.64 2.71 -12.75
C SER A 10 22.12 2.47 -12.82
N ASP A 11 21.65 1.22 -12.82
CA ASP A 11 20.22 0.90 -12.93
C ASP A 11 19.42 1.35 -11.69
N TRP A 12 19.94 1.07 -10.49
CA TRP A 12 19.28 1.48 -9.24
C TRP A 12 19.31 3.00 -9.05
N PHE A 13 20.42 3.63 -9.42
CA PHE A 13 20.54 5.08 -9.42
C PHE A 13 19.57 5.71 -10.43
N LEU A 14 19.49 5.17 -11.65
CA LEU A 14 18.57 5.61 -12.68
C LEU A 14 17.11 5.52 -12.21
N LEU A 15 16.70 4.40 -11.61
CA LEU A 15 15.34 4.24 -11.09
C LEU A 15 15.05 5.19 -9.92
N ALA A 16 16.03 5.40 -9.03
CA ALA A 16 15.90 6.36 -7.95
C ALA A 16 15.74 7.79 -8.48
N TRP A 17 16.60 8.18 -9.42
CA TRP A 17 16.57 9.48 -10.06
C TRP A 17 15.28 9.70 -10.86
N LEU A 18 14.87 8.70 -11.65
CA LEU A 18 13.61 8.72 -12.39
C LEU A 18 12.41 8.87 -11.45
N GLY A 19 12.36 8.09 -10.36
CA GLY A 19 11.29 8.23 -9.38
C GLY A 19 11.27 9.61 -8.72
N LEU A 20 12.44 10.17 -8.37
CA LEU A 20 12.52 11.53 -7.84
C LEU A 20 12.02 12.57 -8.85
N VAL A 21 12.47 12.52 -10.09
CA VAL A 21 12.06 13.44 -11.17
C VAL A 21 10.57 13.32 -11.47
N LEU A 22 10.02 12.10 -11.45
CA LEU A 22 8.61 11.87 -11.74
C LEU A 22 7.71 12.27 -10.56
N PHE A 23 8.08 11.98 -9.32
CA PHE A 23 7.14 12.13 -8.20
C PHE A 23 7.35 13.41 -7.39
N LEU A 24 8.58 13.91 -7.26
CA LEU A 24 8.86 15.07 -6.42
C LEU A 24 8.14 16.35 -6.90
N PRO A 25 8.17 16.74 -8.20
CA PRO A 25 7.45 17.94 -8.65
C PRO A 25 5.94 17.84 -8.43
N ARG A 26 5.41 16.61 -8.53
CA ARG A 26 3.97 16.33 -8.40
C ARG A 26 3.45 16.47 -6.97
N THR A 27 4.34 16.47 -5.98
CA THR A 27 3.96 16.75 -4.59
C THR A 27 3.44 18.19 -4.40
N TRP A 28 3.78 19.10 -5.31
CA TRP A 28 3.39 20.51 -5.25
C TRP A 28 2.16 20.88 -6.12
N GLU A 29 1.55 19.92 -6.82
CA GLU A 29 0.40 20.20 -7.71
C GLU A 29 -0.79 20.79 -6.93
N GLY A 30 -1.51 21.76 -7.50
CA GLY A 30 -2.61 22.44 -6.77
C GLY A 30 -3.91 21.63 -6.63
N SER A 31 -4.10 20.57 -7.43
CA SER A 31 -5.38 19.86 -7.47
C SER A 31 -5.40 18.62 -6.55
N ALA A 32 -6.46 18.48 -5.75
CA ALA A 32 -6.72 17.31 -4.94
C ALA A 32 -8.17 16.87 -5.14
N SER A 33 -8.37 15.57 -5.42
CA SER A 33 -9.72 15.00 -5.48
C SER A 33 -10.42 15.10 -4.11
N SER A 34 -11.75 15.09 -4.10
CA SER A 34 -12.56 15.11 -2.86
C SER A 34 -12.13 14.05 -1.84
N ASP A 35 -11.78 12.84 -2.28
CA ASP A 35 -11.27 11.79 -1.39
C ASP A 35 -9.90 12.12 -0.79
N ALA A 36 -8.99 12.68 -1.59
CA ALA A 36 -7.68 13.08 -1.12
C ALA A 36 -7.78 14.13 -0.01
N LEU A 37 -8.68 15.11 -0.17
CA LEU A 37 -8.94 16.12 0.87
C LEU A 37 -9.44 15.51 2.17
N ARG A 38 -10.36 14.52 2.10
CA ARG A 38 -10.82 13.81 3.31
C ARG A 38 -9.69 13.07 4.02
N TYR A 39 -8.76 12.47 3.26
CA TYR A 39 -7.66 11.73 3.86
C TYR A 39 -6.58 12.64 4.44
N MET A 40 -6.33 13.77 3.79
CA MET A 40 -5.46 14.83 4.32
C MET A 40 -6.04 15.38 5.62
N GLU A 41 -7.32 15.74 5.63
CA GLU A 41 -7.99 16.26 6.83
C GLU A 41 -7.97 15.24 7.99
N ALA A 42 -8.25 13.97 7.72
CA ALA A 42 -8.18 12.94 8.75
C ALA A 42 -6.77 12.77 9.35
N ALA A 43 -5.73 12.90 8.53
CA ALA A 43 -4.35 12.91 9.02
C ALA A 43 -4.00 14.19 9.79
N ARG A 44 -4.52 15.35 9.36
CA ARG A 44 -4.38 16.63 10.06
C ARG A 44 -5.04 16.60 11.43
N GLU A 45 -6.23 16.04 11.54
CA GLU A 45 -6.92 15.88 12.83
C GLU A 45 -6.14 14.97 13.78
N MET A 46 -5.51 13.90 13.28
CA MET A 46 -4.62 13.07 14.09
C MET A 46 -3.42 13.84 14.64
N THR A 47 -2.80 14.73 13.85
CA THR A 47 -1.68 15.54 14.34
C THR A 47 -2.10 16.60 15.34
N VAL A 48 -3.24 17.26 15.13
CA VAL A 48 -3.75 18.30 16.02
C VAL A 48 -4.29 17.73 17.34
N THR A 49 -5.03 16.62 17.29
CA THR A 49 -5.66 16.04 18.49
C THR A 49 -4.72 15.13 19.28
N GLY A 50 -3.68 14.59 18.63
CA GLY A 50 -2.85 13.54 19.21
C GLY A 50 -3.54 12.17 19.33
N ASP A 51 -4.78 12.01 18.85
CA ASP A 51 -5.45 10.71 18.81
C ASP A 51 -4.99 9.90 17.57
N TRP A 52 -3.91 9.15 17.73
CA TRP A 52 -3.41 8.26 16.68
C TRP A 52 -4.22 6.96 16.55
N VAL A 53 -5.23 6.70 17.38
CA VAL A 53 -6.01 5.46 17.28
C VAL A 53 -7.23 5.65 16.39
N THR A 54 -7.98 6.74 16.58
CA THR A 54 -9.24 7.01 15.88
C THR A 54 -9.04 8.00 14.73
N PRO A 55 -9.09 7.57 13.45
CA PRO A 55 -9.20 8.53 12.35
C PRO A 55 -10.51 9.33 12.50
N ARG A 56 -10.46 10.64 12.27
CA ARG A 56 -11.63 11.52 12.34
C ARG A 56 -11.78 12.34 11.06
N LEU A 57 -12.98 12.82 10.78
CA LEU A 57 -13.25 13.73 9.68
C LEU A 57 -14.34 14.71 10.10
N GLY A 58 -13.99 15.98 10.26
CA GLY A 58 -14.85 16.98 10.87
C GLY A 58 -15.10 16.73 12.36
N GLY A 59 -14.17 16.07 13.07
CA GLY A 59 -14.33 15.68 14.47
C GLY A 59 -15.02 14.33 14.70
N ASP A 60 -15.81 13.85 13.73
CA ASP A 60 -16.51 12.58 13.82
C ASP A 60 -15.60 11.38 13.50
N PRO A 61 -15.76 10.23 14.17
CA PRO A 61 -14.98 9.04 13.84
C PRO A 61 -15.16 8.57 12.39
N TYR A 62 -14.05 8.39 11.67
CA TYR A 62 -13.99 7.95 10.29
C TYR A 62 -13.66 6.45 10.20
N PHE A 63 -14.67 5.59 10.36
CA PHE A 63 -14.50 4.13 10.41
C PHE A 63 -14.25 3.43 9.05
N LYS A 64 -14.28 4.17 7.93
CA LYS A 64 -14.26 3.61 6.58
C LYS A 64 -12.89 3.08 6.12
N LYS A 65 -11.82 3.47 6.82
CA LYS A 65 -10.44 3.15 6.45
C LYS A 65 -9.59 2.83 7.69
N PRO A 66 -8.75 1.79 7.62
CA PRO A 66 -7.70 1.53 8.58
C PRO A 66 -6.62 2.65 8.61
N PRO A 67 -5.75 2.68 9.63
CA PRO A 67 -5.10 3.91 10.03
C PRO A 67 -3.73 4.14 9.37
N LEU A 68 -3.10 3.14 8.76
CA LEU A 68 -1.68 3.20 8.40
C LEU A 68 -1.37 4.34 7.43
N PHE A 69 -2.27 4.64 6.49
CA PHE A 69 -2.05 5.74 5.58
C PHE A 69 -2.17 7.10 6.28
N PHE A 70 -3.12 7.23 7.21
CA PHE A 70 -3.25 8.44 8.03
C PHE A 70 -2.05 8.60 8.96
N TRP A 71 -1.55 7.52 9.56
CA TRP A 71 -0.32 7.55 10.35
C TRP A 71 0.88 8.03 9.55
N ALA A 72 1.07 7.51 8.34
CA ALA A 72 2.18 7.91 7.49
C ALA A 72 2.08 9.40 7.10
N MET A 73 0.87 9.88 6.77
CA MET A 73 0.64 11.30 6.45
C MET A 73 0.79 12.19 7.67
N ALA A 74 0.20 11.82 8.80
CA ALA A 74 0.31 12.54 10.06
C ALA A 74 1.77 12.66 10.51
N ALA A 75 2.56 11.58 10.40
CA ALA A 75 3.98 11.61 10.71
C ALA A 75 4.75 12.57 9.78
N SER A 76 4.43 12.57 8.49
CA SER A 76 5.02 13.51 7.53
C SER A 76 4.64 14.95 7.85
N VAL A 77 3.38 15.22 8.20
CA VAL A 77 2.89 16.54 8.62
C VAL A 77 3.56 17.00 9.91
N SER A 78 3.78 16.11 10.88
CA SER A 78 4.50 16.44 12.12
C SER A 78 5.96 16.83 11.89
N ILE A 79 6.59 16.38 10.79
CA ILE A 79 7.99 16.68 10.47
C ILE A 79 8.11 17.91 9.56
N PHE A 80 7.28 17.99 8.52
CA PHE A 80 7.41 18.99 7.46
C PHE A 80 6.39 20.14 7.56
N GLY A 81 5.39 20.02 8.42
CA GLY A 81 4.31 20.99 8.59
C GLY A 81 3.06 20.64 7.78
N ASP A 82 1.97 21.36 8.04
CA ASP A 82 0.67 21.13 7.42
C ASP A 82 0.56 21.87 6.07
N HIS A 83 1.01 21.21 5.00
CA HIS A 83 0.86 21.70 3.64
C HIS A 83 0.84 20.52 2.64
N PRO A 84 0.34 20.72 1.39
CA PRO A 84 0.06 19.62 0.46
C PRO A 84 1.24 18.68 0.18
N PHE A 85 2.46 19.20 0.20
CA PHE A 85 3.68 18.41 0.04
C PHE A 85 3.82 17.33 1.11
N SER A 86 3.57 17.64 2.38
CA SER A 86 3.72 16.69 3.48
C SER A 86 2.84 15.46 3.31
N TYR A 87 1.60 15.64 2.83
CA TYR A 87 0.69 14.53 2.55
C TYR A 87 1.08 13.74 1.30
N ARG A 88 1.49 14.44 0.24
CA ARG A 88 1.86 13.80 -1.04
C ARG A 88 3.21 13.12 -1.01
N LEU A 89 4.12 13.56 -0.15
CA LEU A 89 5.43 12.95 0.05
C LEU A 89 5.29 11.45 0.35
N VAL A 90 4.32 11.07 1.19
CA VAL A 90 4.03 9.68 1.52
C VAL A 90 3.73 8.84 0.28
N VAL A 91 2.91 9.36 -0.63
CA VAL A 91 2.54 8.64 -1.86
C VAL A 91 3.69 8.64 -2.87
N GLY A 92 4.43 9.75 -2.99
CA GLY A 92 5.61 9.83 -3.86
C GLY A 92 6.71 8.85 -3.43
N LEU A 93 6.98 8.75 -2.13
CA LEU A 93 7.92 7.77 -1.58
C LEU A 93 7.43 6.34 -1.80
N ALA A 94 6.14 6.07 -1.62
CA ALA A 94 5.57 4.77 -1.93
C ALA A 94 5.65 4.42 -3.43
N ALA A 95 5.50 5.40 -4.32
CA ALA A 95 5.63 5.21 -5.75
C ALA A 95 7.08 4.85 -6.13
N LEU A 96 8.05 5.62 -5.63
CA LEU A 96 9.48 5.33 -5.79
C LEU A 96 9.83 3.94 -5.26
N ALA A 97 9.40 3.62 -4.03
CA ALA A 97 9.61 2.31 -3.44
C ALA A 97 8.98 1.18 -4.27
N SER A 98 7.80 1.41 -4.87
CA SER A 98 7.18 0.44 -5.77
C SER A 98 8.06 0.14 -6.99
N LEU A 99 8.67 1.16 -7.62
CA LEU A 99 9.57 0.97 -8.76
C LEU A 99 10.81 0.15 -8.36
N LEU A 100 11.44 0.50 -7.24
CA LEU A 100 12.63 -0.19 -6.73
C LEU A 100 12.31 -1.64 -6.32
N LEU A 101 11.18 -1.85 -5.65
CA LEU A 101 10.73 -3.18 -5.25
C LEU A 101 10.39 -4.04 -6.46
N LEU A 102 9.75 -3.47 -7.48
CA LEU A 102 9.39 -4.18 -8.71
C LEU A 102 10.63 -4.58 -9.51
N ALA A 103 11.61 -3.68 -9.65
CA ALA A 103 12.87 -4.01 -10.28
C ALA A 103 13.59 -5.16 -9.57
N GLY A 104 13.62 -5.10 -8.24
CA GLY A 104 14.21 -6.17 -7.45
C GLY A 104 13.44 -7.48 -7.48
N LEU A 105 12.11 -7.45 -7.62
CA LEU A 105 11.27 -8.63 -7.79
C LEU A 105 11.51 -9.26 -9.17
N GLY A 106 11.48 -8.49 -10.25
CA GLY A 106 11.74 -9.00 -11.60
C GLY A 106 13.13 -9.64 -11.69
N LYS A 107 14.14 -9.00 -11.09
CA LYS A 107 15.49 -9.57 -10.97
C LYS A 107 15.57 -10.86 -10.17
N GLN A 108 14.73 -11.01 -9.15
CA GLN A 108 14.73 -12.20 -8.30
C GLN A 108 14.10 -13.41 -9.00
N VAL A 109 13.06 -13.16 -9.80
CA VAL A 109 12.29 -14.21 -10.49
C VAL A 109 12.96 -14.57 -11.81
N TRP A 110 13.40 -13.57 -12.58
CA TRP A 110 14.06 -13.70 -13.88
C TRP A 110 15.49 -13.13 -13.80
N ASP A 111 15.72 -11.94 -14.36
CA ASP A 111 17.02 -11.30 -14.50
C ASP A 111 16.95 -9.77 -14.30
N GLY A 112 18.12 -9.12 -14.28
CA GLY A 112 18.22 -7.69 -14.01
C GLY A 112 17.54 -6.80 -15.05
N GLU A 113 17.57 -7.19 -16.33
CA GLU A 113 16.98 -6.45 -17.44
C GLU A 113 15.44 -6.51 -17.34
N THR A 114 14.88 -7.70 -17.13
CA THR A 114 13.45 -7.90 -16.87
C THR A 114 12.98 -7.06 -15.69
N GLY A 115 13.77 -6.99 -14.62
CA GLY A 115 13.51 -6.12 -13.47
C GLY A 115 13.45 -4.64 -13.86
N LEU A 116 14.48 -4.14 -14.53
CA LEU A 116 14.55 -2.74 -14.96
C LEU A 116 13.38 -2.38 -15.88
N LEU A 117 13.12 -3.19 -16.92
CA LEU A 117 12.04 -2.96 -17.87
C LEU A 117 10.66 -2.98 -17.20
N SER A 118 10.44 -3.87 -16.23
CA SER A 118 9.19 -3.91 -15.46
C SER A 118 8.96 -2.62 -14.66
N ALA A 119 10.02 -2.11 -14.02
CA ALA A 119 9.95 -0.84 -13.28
C ALA A 119 9.77 0.36 -14.21
N LEU A 120 10.45 0.39 -15.35
CA LEU A 120 10.26 1.44 -16.37
C LEU A 120 8.84 1.42 -16.94
N ALA A 121 8.30 0.24 -17.24
CA ALA A 121 6.92 0.08 -17.71
C ALA A 121 5.92 0.62 -16.68
N LEU A 122 6.09 0.31 -15.39
CA LEU A 122 5.24 0.87 -14.33
C LEU A 122 5.42 2.38 -14.17
N GLY A 123 6.67 2.87 -14.18
CA GLY A 123 7.02 4.28 -14.00
C GLY A 123 6.56 5.16 -15.16
N THR A 124 6.39 4.60 -16.36
CA THR A 124 5.87 5.32 -17.54
C THR A 124 4.37 5.11 -17.75
N PHE A 125 3.73 4.23 -16.98
CA PHE A 125 2.30 4.01 -17.07
C PHE A 125 1.52 5.22 -16.54
N VAL A 126 0.81 5.91 -17.44
CA VAL A 126 0.13 7.18 -17.15
C VAL A 126 -0.82 7.10 -15.95
N LEU A 127 -1.56 5.99 -15.80
CA LEU A 127 -2.46 5.82 -14.65
C LEU A 127 -1.69 5.69 -13.34
N PHE A 128 -0.55 5.00 -13.33
CA PHE A 128 0.28 4.91 -12.13
C PHE A 128 0.79 6.30 -11.73
N LEU A 129 1.30 7.08 -12.69
CA LEU A 129 1.76 8.45 -12.45
C LEU A 129 0.64 9.36 -11.90
N ARG A 130 -0.55 9.32 -12.49
CA ARG A 130 -1.71 10.11 -12.03
C ARG A 130 -2.18 9.72 -10.63
N VAL A 131 -2.16 8.44 -10.29
CA VAL A 131 -2.57 7.97 -8.96
C VAL A 131 -1.46 8.22 -7.94
N ALA A 132 -0.19 8.21 -8.33
CA ALA A 132 0.97 8.49 -7.48
C ALA A 132 1.12 9.97 -7.09
N SER A 133 0.50 10.89 -7.83
CA SER A 133 0.38 12.30 -7.41
C SER A 133 -0.88 12.60 -6.59
N SER A 134 -1.78 11.63 -6.50
CA SER A 134 -3.02 11.75 -5.72
C SER A 134 -2.81 11.09 -4.35
N CYS A 135 -3.15 11.76 -3.24
CA CYS A 135 -3.15 11.14 -1.90
C CYS A 135 -4.16 9.99 -1.83
N ARG A 136 -3.78 8.81 -2.34
CA ARG A 136 -4.63 7.64 -2.50
C ARG A 136 -3.92 6.41 -1.96
N PHE A 137 -4.69 5.60 -1.23
CA PHE A 137 -4.26 4.33 -0.67
C PHE A 137 -3.69 3.32 -1.68
N SER A 138 -4.01 3.47 -2.97
CA SER A 138 -3.67 2.44 -3.97
C SER A 138 -2.17 2.29 -4.21
N VAL A 139 -1.40 3.38 -4.22
CA VAL A 139 0.05 3.29 -4.49
C VAL A 139 0.83 2.70 -3.32
N PRO A 140 0.62 3.13 -2.05
CA PRO A 140 1.22 2.43 -0.92
C PRO A 140 0.77 0.97 -0.79
N LEU A 141 -0.44 0.64 -1.24
CA LEU A 141 -0.89 -0.75 -1.27
C LEU A 141 -0.11 -1.59 -2.30
N VAL A 142 0.09 -1.05 -3.50
CA VAL A 142 0.91 -1.69 -4.55
C VAL A 142 2.32 -1.94 -4.04
N MET A 143 2.94 -0.94 -3.40
CA MET A 143 4.26 -1.07 -2.76
C MET A 143 4.30 -2.28 -1.80
N LEU A 144 3.32 -2.38 -0.89
CA LEU A 144 3.24 -3.46 0.11
C LEU A 144 2.96 -4.82 -0.54
N HIS A 145 2.15 -4.87 -1.60
CA HIS A 145 1.90 -6.10 -2.35
C HIS A 145 3.16 -6.61 -3.05
N ILE A 146 3.92 -5.74 -3.71
CA ILE A 146 5.19 -6.11 -4.35
C ILE A 146 6.20 -6.57 -3.29
N LEU A 147 6.29 -5.86 -2.15
CA LEU A 147 7.14 -6.24 -1.03
C LEU A 147 6.79 -7.65 -0.52
N ALA A 148 5.50 -7.92 -0.28
CA ALA A 148 5.04 -9.22 0.17
C ALA A 148 5.39 -10.34 -0.84
N LEU A 149 5.11 -10.13 -2.13
CA LEU A 149 5.46 -11.11 -3.17
C LEU A 149 6.97 -11.36 -3.24
N ARG A 150 7.79 -10.30 -3.17
CA ARG A 150 9.24 -10.43 -3.19
C ARG A 150 9.78 -11.23 -2.01
N LEU A 151 9.27 -10.99 -0.81
CA LEU A 151 9.66 -11.74 0.39
C LEU A 151 9.18 -13.19 0.35
N ALA A 152 7.98 -13.44 -0.17
CA ALA A 152 7.45 -14.79 -0.36
C ALA A 152 8.26 -15.61 -1.37
N LEU A 153 8.56 -15.01 -2.53
CA LEU A 153 9.26 -15.67 -3.62
C LEU A 153 10.77 -15.81 -3.38
N ASP A 154 11.28 -15.39 -2.22
CA ASP A 154 12.70 -15.54 -1.90
C ASP A 154 13.05 -17.03 -1.80
N ARG A 155 14.04 -17.47 -2.59
CA ARG A 155 14.48 -18.87 -2.62
C ARG A 155 15.20 -19.29 -1.33
N ARG A 156 15.73 -18.35 -0.56
CA ARG A 156 16.44 -18.59 0.72
C ARG A 156 15.89 -17.68 1.83
N PRO A 157 14.65 -17.91 2.28
CA PRO A 157 14.01 -17.03 3.26
C PRO A 157 14.64 -17.21 4.64
N THR A 158 15.18 -16.12 5.19
CA THR A 158 15.55 -16.03 6.61
C THR A 158 14.30 -15.84 7.46
N THR A 159 14.40 -16.02 8.78
CA THR A 159 13.29 -15.73 9.71
C THR A 159 12.82 -14.28 9.59
N ALA A 160 13.74 -13.33 9.46
CA ALA A 160 13.41 -11.93 9.25
C ALA A 160 12.58 -11.70 7.97
N LYS A 161 12.89 -12.37 6.86
CA LYS A 161 12.11 -12.26 5.62
C LYS A 161 10.73 -12.89 5.73
N ARG A 162 10.60 -14.01 6.45
CA ARG A 162 9.30 -14.62 6.76
C ARG A 162 8.43 -13.68 7.59
N LEU A 163 8.99 -13.10 8.66
CA LEU A 163 8.30 -12.12 9.48
C LEU A 163 7.95 -10.85 8.67
N GLY A 164 8.87 -10.38 7.83
CA GLY A 164 8.65 -9.25 6.94
C GLY A 164 7.50 -9.47 5.95
N PHE A 165 7.31 -10.69 5.46
CA PHE A 165 6.15 -11.04 4.62
C PHE A 165 4.84 -10.84 5.37
N TRP A 166 4.73 -11.40 6.58
CA TRP A 166 3.55 -11.26 7.43
C TRP A 166 3.32 -9.81 7.89
N ALA A 167 4.39 -9.07 8.17
CA ALA A 167 4.32 -7.65 8.48
C ALA A 167 3.83 -6.82 7.28
N ALA A 168 4.27 -7.14 6.05
CA ALA A 168 3.80 -6.48 4.84
C ALA A 168 2.29 -6.75 4.58
N LEU A 169 1.82 -7.97 4.84
CA LEU A 169 0.39 -8.30 4.78
C LEU A 169 -0.41 -7.53 5.85
N ALA A 170 0.08 -7.48 7.09
CA ALA A 170 -0.55 -6.74 8.18
C ALA A 170 -0.62 -5.25 7.87
N ALA A 171 0.48 -4.68 7.36
CA ALA A 171 0.52 -3.31 6.88
C ALA A 171 -0.48 -3.09 5.73
N GLY A 172 -0.61 -4.02 4.79
CA GLY A 172 -1.60 -3.94 3.72
C GLY A 172 -3.04 -3.89 4.25
N VAL A 173 -3.33 -4.68 5.30
CA VAL A 173 -4.63 -4.68 5.98
C VAL A 173 -4.85 -3.39 6.76
N LEU A 174 -3.86 -2.90 7.50
CA LEU A 174 -3.91 -1.61 8.18
C LEU A 174 -3.90 -0.41 7.21
N LEU A 175 -3.64 -0.63 5.93
CA LEU A 175 -3.73 0.41 4.90
C LEU A 175 -5.12 0.44 4.26
N LYS A 176 -5.62 -0.71 3.76
CA LYS A 176 -6.84 -0.73 2.93
C LYS A 176 -7.80 -1.89 3.25
N GLY A 177 -7.64 -2.53 4.41
CA GLY A 177 -8.49 -3.64 4.84
C GLY A 177 -8.18 -4.96 4.12
N PRO A 178 -9.17 -5.86 3.95
CA PRO A 178 -8.93 -7.23 3.50
C PRO A 178 -8.17 -7.38 2.18
N ILE A 179 -8.27 -6.40 1.27
CA ILE A 179 -7.51 -6.39 0.00
C ILE A 179 -5.98 -6.36 0.21
N GLY A 180 -5.51 -5.98 1.41
CA GLY A 180 -4.12 -6.16 1.83
C GLY A 180 -3.62 -7.60 1.75
N LEU A 181 -4.51 -8.59 1.89
CA LEU A 181 -4.20 -10.01 1.82
C LEU A 181 -4.11 -10.56 0.39
N LEU A 182 -4.29 -9.73 -0.64
CA LEU A 182 -4.26 -10.17 -2.04
C LEU A 182 -3.01 -11.01 -2.40
N PRO A 183 -1.78 -10.66 -2.00
CA PRO A 183 -0.59 -11.47 -2.31
C PRO A 183 -0.68 -12.86 -1.72
N PHE A 184 -1.22 -13.00 -0.51
CA PHE A 184 -1.43 -14.29 0.12
C PHE A 184 -2.45 -15.13 -0.66
N GLY A 185 -3.57 -14.53 -1.06
CA GLY A 185 -4.58 -15.18 -1.91
C GLY A 185 -4.01 -15.65 -3.26
N VAL A 186 -3.22 -14.81 -3.93
CA VAL A 186 -2.54 -15.17 -5.19
C VAL A 186 -1.60 -16.35 -4.99
N LEU A 187 -0.83 -16.38 -3.89
CA LEU A 187 0.07 -17.48 -3.57
C LEU A 187 -0.69 -18.79 -3.25
N LEU A 188 -1.86 -18.72 -2.62
CA LEU A 188 -2.72 -19.88 -2.39
C LEU A 188 -3.24 -20.45 -3.71
N VAL A 189 -3.75 -19.59 -4.60
CA VAL A 189 -4.20 -20.00 -5.94
C VAL A 189 -3.04 -20.59 -6.74
N TYR A 190 -1.87 -19.97 -6.72
CA TYR A 190 -0.68 -20.51 -7.37
C TYR A 190 -0.29 -21.90 -6.82
N ALA A 191 -0.25 -22.07 -5.50
CA ALA A 191 0.07 -23.36 -4.88
C ALA A 191 -0.95 -24.46 -5.24
N PHE A 192 -2.24 -24.09 -5.32
CA PHE A 192 -3.30 -25.00 -5.75
C PHE A 192 -3.13 -25.41 -7.23
N LEU A 193 -2.96 -24.44 -8.13
CA LEU A 193 -2.80 -24.70 -9.56
C LEU A 193 -1.49 -25.43 -9.90
N ALA A 194 -0.41 -25.15 -9.17
CA ALA A 194 0.88 -25.81 -9.35
C ALA A 194 0.95 -27.21 -8.72
N GLY A 195 -0.05 -27.59 -7.91
CA GLY A 195 -0.02 -28.84 -7.14
C GLY A 195 1.09 -28.90 -6.09
N ASP A 196 1.75 -27.77 -5.79
CA ASP A 196 2.87 -27.69 -4.85
C ASP A 196 2.56 -26.73 -3.69
N SER A 197 2.16 -27.31 -2.56
CA SER A 197 1.92 -26.59 -1.31
C SER A 197 3.18 -26.45 -0.44
N SER A 198 4.36 -26.87 -0.93
CA SER A 198 5.61 -26.82 -0.16
C SER A 198 5.98 -25.41 0.27
N PHE A 199 5.61 -24.41 -0.54
CA PHE A 199 5.71 -22.99 -0.19
C PHE A 199 4.95 -22.67 1.11
N LEU A 200 3.70 -23.11 1.22
CA LEU A 200 2.85 -22.85 2.38
C LEU A 200 3.44 -23.47 3.64
N ARG A 201 3.85 -24.75 3.57
CA ARG A 201 4.39 -25.47 4.72
C ARG A 201 5.76 -24.98 5.17
N LYS A 202 6.66 -24.64 4.24
CA LYS A 202 8.06 -24.30 4.56
C LYS A 202 8.29 -22.81 4.82
N LYS A 203 7.43 -21.92 4.30
CA LYS A 203 7.65 -20.47 4.35
C LYS A 203 6.54 -19.68 5.03
N ALA A 204 5.28 -20.02 4.81
CA ALA A 204 4.15 -19.23 5.30
C ALA A 204 3.71 -19.63 6.73
N PHE A 205 3.58 -20.93 7.03
CA PHE A 205 2.97 -21.43 8.28
C PHE A 205 3.95 -21.67 9.45
N TRP A 206 5.03 -20.90 9.55
CA TRP A 206 5.77 -20.82 10.81
C TRP A 206 4.94 -20.00 11.80
N LEU A 207 4.52 -20.57 12.93
CA LEU A 207 3.53 -19.97 13.85
C LEU A 207 3.80 -18.51 14.24
N GLY A 208 5.06 -18.09 14.33
CA GLY A 208 5.40 -16.69 14.65
C GLY A 208 5.00 -15.67 13.57
N GLY A 209 4.82 -16.09 12.32
CA GLY A 209 4.39 -15.24 11.22
C GLY A 209 2.92 -14.81 11.33
N PRO A 210 1.95 -15.75 11.31
CA PRO A 210 0.55 -15.46 11.56
C PRO A 210 0.32 -14.74 12.89
N PHE A 211 1.07 -15.10 13.94
CA PHE A 211 0.99 -14.39 15.23
C PHE A 211 1.40 -12.92 15.11
N LEU A 212 2.53 -12.61 14.44
CA LEU A 212 2.94 -11.22 14.19
C LEU A 212 1.88 -10.47 13.38
N PHE A 213 1.28 -11.11 12.38
CA PHE A 213 0.21 -10.51 11.60
C PHE A 213 -1.00 -10.14 12.49
N LEU A 214 -1.46 -11.07 13.32
CA LEU A 214 -2.57 -10.86 14.24
C LEU A 214 -2.23 -9.79 15.28
N LEU A 215 -0.99 -9.76 15.78
CA LEU A 215 -0.53 -8.74 16.70
C LEU A 215 -0.60 -7.35 16.04
N LEU A 216 -0.04 -7.18 14.85
CA LEU A 216 0.02 -5.88 14.17
C LEU A 216 -1.37 -5.41 13.70
N ALA A 217 -2.08 -6.23 12.91
CA ALA A 217 -3.38 -5.86 12.35
C ALA A 217 -4.49 -5.90 13.41
N GLY A 218 -4.45 -6.88 14.31
CA GLY A 218 -5.45 -7.08 15.35
C GLY A 218 -5.34 -6.10 16.50
N ALA A 219 -4.14 -5.62 16.87
CA ALA A 219 -4.01 -4.65 17.97
C ALA A 219 -4.77 -3.36 17.70
N TRP A 220 -4.69 -2.80 16.49
CA TRP A 220 -5.47 -1.61 16.15
C TRP A 220 -6.97 -1.89 16.08
N GLY A 221 -7.37 -3.02 15.49
CA GLY A 221 -8.79 -3.41 15.46
C GLY A 221 -9.37 -3.58 16.86
N LEU A 222 -8.62 -4.19 17.77
CA LEU A 222 -8.98 -4.32 19.17
C LEU A 222 -9.09 -2.95 19.86
N ALA A 223 -8.12 -2.06 19.63
CA ALA A 223 -8.16 -0.70 20.20
C ALA A 223 -9.39 0.09 19.71
N MET A 224 -9.74 -0.03 18.43
CA MET A 224 -10.96 0.58 17.88
C MET A 224 -12.23 -0.01 18.48
N TRP A 225 -12.30 -1.33 18.62
CA TRP A 225 -13.45 -1.99 19.24
C TRP A 225 -13.60 -1.63 20.72
N VAL A 226 -12.50 -1.56 21.48
CA VAL A 226 -12.54 -1.13 22.89
C VAL A 226 -13.03 0.32 23.03
N ARG A 227 -12.68 1.22 22.09
CA ARG A 227 -13.09 2.64 22.16
C ARG A 227 -14.49 2.91 21.63
N HIS A 228 -14.91 2.19 20.59
CA HIS A 228 -16.11 2.53 19.80
C HIS A 228 -17.15 1.40 19.74
N GLY A 229 -16.84 0.22 20.27
CA GLY A 229 -17.73 -0.94 20.32
C GLY A 229 -18.24 -1.35 18.93
N ASP A 230 -19.51 -1.75 18.89
CA ASP A 230 -20.16 -2.24 17.68
C ASP A 230 -20.33 -1.16 16.61
N ALA A 231 -20.32 0.13 16.99
CA ALA A 231 -20.42 1.23 16.03
C ALA A 231 -19.24 1.21 15.03
N TRP A 232 -18.04 0.87 15.50
CA TRP A 232 -16.90 0.69 14.60
C TRP A 232 -17.07 -0.53 13.69
N VAL A 233 -17.53 -1.67 14.23
CA VAL A 233 -17.73 -2.89 13.45
C VAL A 233 -18.75 -2.65 12.34
N GLN A 234 -19.88 -2.02 12.67
CA GLN A 234 -20.91 -1.63 11.70
C GLN A 234 -20.40 -0.59 10.70
N GLY A 235 -19.63 0.40 11.13
CA GLY A 235 -19.06 1.40 10.22
C GLY A 235 -18.00 0.82 9.26
N ALA A 236 -17.14 -0.07 9.76
CA ALA A 236 -16.05 -0.67 8.99
C ALA A 236 -16.54 -1.74 8.00
N PHE A 237 -17.48 -2.58 8.42
CA PHE A 237 -17.96 -3.72 7.63
C PHE A 237 -19.35 -3.50 7.00
N GLY A 238 -20.20 -2.66 7.58
CA GLY A 238 -21.54 -2.37 7.06
C GLY A 238 -21.51 -1.71 5.68
N GLU A 239 -20.56 -0.79 5.43
CA GLU A 239 -20.40 -0.21 4.09
C GLU A 239 -19.91 -1.25 3.07
N LEU A 240 -19.06 -2.20 3.49
CA LEU A 240 -18.61 -3.29 2.62
C LEU A 240 -19.81 -4.17 2.20
N ALA A 241 -20.66 -4.53 3.16
CA ALA A 241 -21.90 -5.28 2.90
C ALA A 241 -22.87 -4.50 1.99
N MET A 242 -23.04 -3.19 2.20
CA MET A 242 -23.88 -2.34 1.33
C MET A 242 -23.33 -2.24 -0.10
N ARG A 243 -22.01 -2.13 -0.27
CA ARG A 243 -21.37 -2.07 -1.60
C ARG A 243 -21.57 -3.34 -2.42
N PHE A 244 -21.59 -4.51 -1.78
CA PHE A 244 -21.82 -5.78 -2.47
C PHE A 244 -23.31 -6.12 -2.65
N SER A 245 -24.18 -5.64 -1.75
CA SER A 245 -25.63 -5.87 -1.83
C SER A 245 -26.38 -4.94 -2.80
N GLN A 246 -25.81 -3.78 -3.14
CA GLN A 246 -26.38 -2.86 -4.15
C GLN A 246 -25.49 -2.68 -5.39
N PRO A 247 -25.32 -3.72 -6.24
CA PRO A 247 -24.46 -3.64 -7.43
C PRO A 247 -24.95 -2.65 -8.50
N LYS A 248 -26.22 -2.23 -8.47
CA LYS A 248 -26.85 -1.41 -9.54
C LYS A 248 -26.46 0.07 -9.51
N LEU A 249 -26.08 0.65 -8.36
CA LEU A 249 -25.63 2.04 -8.27
C LEU A 249 -24.12 2.20 -8.59
N ALA A 250 -23.32 1.15 -8.40
CA ALA A 250 -21.88 1.17 -8.65
C ALA A 250 -21.55 1.22 -10.15
N LYS A 251 -22.30 0.53 -11.02
CA LYS A 251 -22.01 0.50 -12.46
C LYS A 251 -22.30 1.83 -13.18
N ALA A 252 -23.38 2.53 -12.80
CA ALA A 252 -23.75 3.79 -13.44
C ALA A 252 -22.77 4.93 -13.11
N HIS A 253 -22.26 4.99 -11.87
CA HIS A 253 -21.27 6.00 -11.47
C HIS A 253 -19.87 5.73 -12.03
N TYR A 254 -19.43 4.47 -12.15
CA TYR A 254 -18.10 4.17 -12.69
C TYR A 254 -17.96 4.47 -14.19
N PHE A 255 -18.98 4.15 -15.00
CA PHE A 255 -18.93 4.40 -16.45
C PHE A 255 -19.03 5.90 -16.78
N THR A 256 -19.87 6.65 -16.06
CA THR A 256 -20.03 8.10 -16.25
C THR A 256 -18.87 8.91 -15.66
N SER A 257 -18.24 8.46 -14.58
CA SER A 257 -17.04 9.12 -14.04
C SER A 257 -15.80 8.85 -14.90
N LEU A 258 -15.64 7.67 -15.49
CA LEU A 258 -14.57 7.42 -16.47
C LEU A 258 -14.65 8.38 -17.66
N LEU A 259 -15.85 8.66 -18.17
CA LEU A 259 -16.05 9.58 -19.31
C LEU A 259 -16.02 11.07 -18.95
N ARG A 260 -16.15 11.45 -17.68
CA ARG A 260 -16.04 12.86 -17.23
C ARG A 260 -14.61 13.29 -16.89
N PHE A 261 -13.66 12.35 -16.91
CA PHE A 261 -12.24 12.59 -16.68
C PHE A 261 -11.36 12.31 -17.92
N TYR A 262 -11.99 12.22 -19.10
CA TYR A 262 -11.34 12.36 -20.41
C TYR A 262 -11.73 13.70 -21.04
#